data_AF-A0A972W4M2-F1
#
_entry.id   AF-A0A972W4M2-F1
#
_cell.length_a   1.000
_cell.length_b   1.000
_cell.length_c   1.000
_cell.angle_alpha   90.00
_cell.angle_beta   90.00
_cell.angle_gamma   90.00
#
_symmetry.space_group_name_H-M   'P 1'
#
loop_
_entity.id
_entity.type
_entity.pdbx_description
1 polymer ?
#
loop_
_entity_poly.entity_id
_entity_poly.type
_entity_poly.pdbx_seq_one_letter_code
_entity_poly.pdbx_strand_id
1 'polypeptide(L)'
;PYLPKDSYKFTFTPQPNYGSKIPKNMNQECYGLDLSKTENLSSLNFSWLIDAYNSSAEKDKFFGGSFNRLAGSPKLKEQIEQGLTFEEIKATWQNDLATFKKVREKYLMYNESLN
;
A
#
# COMPACT_ATOMS: atom_id res chain seq x y z
N PRO A 1 -0.36 -9.22 13.76
CA PRO A 1 0.54 -10.09 14.56
C PRO A 1 1.94 -10.33 13.95
N TYR A 2 2.15 -10.14 12.63
CA TYR A 2 3.40 -10.55 11.95
C TYR A 2 4.49 -9.48 11.88
N LEU A 3 4.21 -8.26 12.34
CA LEU A 3 5.22 -7.19 12.46
C LEU A 3 5.88 -7.26 13.84
N PRO A 4 7.21 -7.05 13.93
CA PRO A 4 7.97 -7.22 15.15
C PRO A 4 7.66 -6.12 16.18
N LYS A 5 7.36 -6.54 17.41
CA LYS A 5 7.11 -5.66 18.56
C LYS A 5 8.24 -4.66 18.81
N ASP A 6 9.49 -5.09 18.63
CA ASP A 6 10.65 -4.27 18.95
C ASP A 6 10.85 -3.10 17.95
N SER A 7 10.33 -3.23 16.73
CA SER A 7 10.41 -2.19 15.69
C SER A 7 9.20 -1.27 15.66
N TYR A 8 8.04 -1.70 16.19
CA TYR A 8 6.78 -0.97 16.07
C TYR A 8 6.14 -0.70 17.45
N LYS A 9 6.05 0.58 17.82
CA LYS A 9 5.53 1.01 19.13
C LYS A 9 4.01 1.07 19.21
N PHE A 10 3.32 1.26 18.10
CA PHE A 10 1.87 1.29 18.09
C PHE A 10 1.31 -0.14 18.09
N THR A 11 0.32 -0.37 18.94
CA THR A 11 -0.37 -1.66 19.08
C THR A 11 -1.87 -1.47 19.06
N PHE A 12 -2.58 -2.44 18.50
CA PHE A 12 -4.03 -2.53 18.55
C PHE A 12 -4.48 -3.99 18.46
N THR A 13 -5.65 -4.28 19.02
CA THR A 13 -6.26 -5.61 18.95
C THR A 13 -7.61 -5.50 18.24
N PRO A 14 -7.74 -6.04 17.01
CA PRO A 14 -9.00 -5.97 16.27
C PRO A 14 -10.14 -6.66 17.01
N GLN A 15 -11.24 -5.94 17.19
CA GLN A 15 -12.47 -6.43 17.81
C GLN A 15 -13.65 -6.31 16.84
N PRO A 16 -14.63 -7.24 16.89
CA PRO A 16 -15.86 -7.10 16.13
C PRO A 16 -16.55 -5.77 16.38
N ASN A 17 -17.04 -5.16 15.31
CA ASN A 17 -17.84 -3.94 15.38
C ASN A 17 -18.91 -3.94 14.28
N TYR A 18 -19.66 -2.84 14.16
CA TYR A 18 -20.71 -2.71 13.15
C TYR A 18 -20.21 -2.91 11.71
N GLY A 19 -19.00 -2.42 11.40
CA GLY A 19 -18.41 -2.52 10.06
C GLY A 19 -17.76 -3.89 9.76
N SER A 20 -17.43 -4.69 10.77
CA SER A 20 -16.87 -6.02 10.59
C SER A 20 -17.14 -6.92 11.80
N LYS A 21 -17.96 -7.96 11.62
CA LYS A 21 -18.25 -8.96 12.66
C LYS A 21 -17.10 -9.95 12.88
N ILE A 22 -16.26 -10.14 11.86
CA ILE A 22 -15.11 -11.06 11.88
C ILE A 22 -13.91 -10.32 11.25
N PRO A 23 -13.30 -9.38 11.98
CA PRO A 23 -12.18 -8.61 11.46
C PRO A 23 -10.95 -9.51 11.23
N LYS A 24 -10.08 -9.10 10.30
CA LYS A 24 -8.79 -9.77 10.09
C LYS A 24 -7.98 -9.71 11.40
N ASN A 25 -7.37 -10.83 11.78
CA ASN A 25 -6.61 -10.98 13.03
C ASN A 25 -7.45 -10.66 14.29
N MET A 26 -8.74 -11.01 14.29
CA MET A 26 -9.64 -10.84 15.43
C MET A 26 -9.03 -11.39 16.72
N ASN A 27 -9.08 -10.59 17.80
CA ASN A 27 -8.52 -10.90 19.13
C ASN A 27 -6.99 -11.13 19.16
N GLN A 28 -6.27 -10.84 18.07
CA GLN A 28 -4.81 -10.94 18.04
C GLN A 28 -4.18 -9.56 18.18
N GLU A 29 -3.23 -9.43 19.11
CA GLU A 29 -2.45 -8.20 19.23
C GLU A 29 -1.64 -7.95 17.96
N CYS A 30 -1.75 -6.73 17.42
CA CYS A 30 -1.12 -6.31 16.19
C CYS A 30 -0.25 -5.09 16.44
N TYR A 31 1.00 -5.17 15.98
CA TYR A 31 1.95 -4.07 15.99
C TYR A 31 2.00 -3.39 14.62
N GLY A 32 2.29 -2.10 14.57
CA GLY A 32 2.44 -1.37 13.32
C GLY A 32 2.68 0.13 13.48
N LEU A 33 2.25 0.90 12.48
CA LEU A 33 2.32 2.37 12.48
C LEU A 33 0.93 2.95 12.69
N ASP A 34 0.84 4.01 13.48
CA ASP A 34 -0.36 4.86 13.56
C ASP A 34 -0.24 5.98 12.52
N LEU A 35 -1.11 5.93 11.50
CA LEU A 35 -1.16 6.91 10.42
C LEU A 35 -2.32 7.91 10.60
N SER A 36 -3.03 7.89 11.74
CA SER A 36 -4.21 8.73 11.98
C SER A 36 -3.92 10.23 12.01
N LYS A 37 -2.66 10.61 12.24
CA LYS A 37 -2.17 12.00 12.27
C LYS A 37 -1.31 12.36 11.05
N THR A 38 -1.20 11.46 10.07
CA THR A 38 -0.46 11.74 8.84
C THR A 38 -1.23 12.74 7.99
N GLU A 39 -0.51 13.68 7.38
CA GLU A 39 -1.10 14.62 6.43
C GLU A 39 -1.67 13.91 5.20
N ASN A 40 -2.66 14.54 4.56
CA ASN A 40 -3.23 14.02 3.33
C ASN A 40 -2.16 13.97 2.24
N LEU A 41 -2.00 12.79 1.63
CA LEU A 41 -1.06 12.59 0.54
C LEU A 41 -1.63 13.15 -0.77
N SER A 42 -0.82 13.91 -1.49
CA SER A 42 -1.13 14.39 -2.84
C SER A 42 -0.86 13.35 -3.94
N SER A 43 -0.29 12.20 -3.59
CA SER A 43 0.02 11.11 -4.51
C SER A 43 0.03 9.77 -3.81
N LEU A 44 -0.07 8.69 -4.58
CA LEU A 44 0.06 7.34 -4.04
C LEU A 44 1.43 7.16 -3.39
N ASN A 45 1.45 6.80 -2.12
CA ASN A 45 2.65 6.43 -1.38
C ASN A 45 2.44 5.04 -0.76
N PHE A 46 3.26 4.07 -1.17
CA PHE A 46 3.26 2.71 -0.63
C PHE A 46 4.58 2.37 0.08
N SER A 47 5.29 3.38 0.58
CA SER A 47 6.48 3.18 1.41
C SER A 47 6.15 2.36 2.66
N TRP A 48 4.95 2.54 3.25
CA TRP A 48 4.49 1.72 4.38
C TRP A 48 4.25 0.26 3.99
N LEU A 49 3.87 -0.03 2.75
CA LEU A 49 3.74 -1.40 2.25
C LEU A 49 5.12 -2.07 2.15
N ILE A 50 6.11 -1.34 1.61
CA ILE A 50 7.49 -1.81 1.51
C ILE A 50 8.08 -2.02 2.91
N ASP A 51 7.90 -1.06 3.81
CA ASP A 51 8.35 -1.16 5.21
C ASP A 51 7.74 -2.39 5.91
N ALA A 52 6.42 -2.58 5.79
CA ALA A 52 5.75 -3.73 6.37
C ALA A 52 6.23 -5.05 5.75
N TYR A 53 6.48 -5.10 4.43
CA TYR A 53 7.03 -6.30 3.78
C TYR A 53 8.44 -6.61 4.26
N ASN A 54 9.27 -5.58 4.39
CA ASN A 54 10.66 -5.70 4.84
C ASN A 54 10.74 -6.16 6.29
N SER A 55 9.85 -5.67 7.14
CA SER A 55 9.80 -6.02 8.55
C SER A 55 9.01 -7.29 8.88
N SER A 56 8.23 -7.83 7.94
CA SER A 56 7.40 -9.03 8.17
C SER A 56 8.26 -10.29 8.34
N ALA A 57 7.96 -11.07 9.37
CA ALA A 57 8.57 -12.38 9.59
C ALA A 57 8.11 -13.44 8.57
N GLU A 58 6.92 -13.29 7.98
CA GLU A 58 6.35 -14.24 7.02
C GLU A 58 6.23 -13.61 5.62
N LYS A 59 7.35 -13.47 4.90
CA LYS A 59 7.38 -12.86 3.55
C LYS A 59 6.51 -13.63 2.53
N ASP A 60 6.54 -14.97 2.56
CA ASP A 60 5.82 -15.82 1.60
C ASP A 60 4.28 -15.67 1.68
N LYS A 61 3.77 -15.26 2.84
CA LYS A 61 2.33 -15.08 3.09
C LYS A 61 1.91 -13.61 3.09
N PHE A 62 2.85 -12.68 2.88
CA PHE A 62 2.60 -11.26 2.99
C PHE A 62 1.56 -10.77 1.96
N PHE A 63 1.76 -11.18 0.70
CA PHE A 63 0.86 -10.84 -0.39
C PHE A 63 -0.28 -11.86 -0.50
N GLY A 64 -1.51 -11.43 -0.21
CA GLY A 64 -2.69 -12.27 -0.43
C GLY A 64 -2.97 -12.52 -1.93
N GLY A 65 -3.73 -13.57 -2.23
CA GLY A 65 -3.99 -13.98 -3.63
C GLY A 65 -4.71 -12.95 -4.51
N SER A 66 -5.34 -11.92 -3.92
CA SER A 66 -5.96 -10.81 -4.65
C SER A 66 -5.00 -9.64 -4.94
N PHE A 67 -3.77 -9.66 -4.45
CA PHE A 67 -2.85 -8.52 -4.54
C PHE A 67 -2.60 -8.08 -5.98
N ASN A 68 -2.22 -9.02 -6.87
CA ASN A 68 -1.94 -8.71 -8.27
C ASN A 68 -3.17 -8.13 -9.00
N ARG A 69 -4.39 -8.57 -8.60
CA ARG A 69 -5.63 -8.03 -9.14
C ARG A 69 -5.85 -6.58 -8.71
N LEU A 70 -5.57 -6.26 -7.45
CA LEU A 70 -5.68 -4.89 -6.93
C LEU A 70 -4.59 -3.97 -7.51
N ALA A 71 -3.37 -4.48 -7.66
CA ALA A 71 -2.25 -3.76 -8.26
C ALA A 71 -2.34 -3.63 -9.80
N GLY A 72 -3.27 -4.36 -10.44
CA GLY A 72 -3.46 -4.39 -11.89
C GLY A 72 -2.41 -5.21 -12.66
N SER A 73 -1.35 -5.67 -12.00
CA SER A 73 -0.32 -6.56 -12.58
C SER A 73 0.50 -7.24 -11.47
N PRO A 74 1.26 -8.30 -11.76
CA PRO A 74 2.20 -8.88 -10.81
C PRO A 74 3.46 -8.02 -10.56
N LYS A 75 3.75 -7.03 -11.43
CA LYS A 75 5.01 -6.28 -11.42
C LYS A 75 5.30 -5.60 -10.08
N LEU A 76 4.31 -4.96 -9.46
CA LEU A 76 4.52 -4.28 -8.17
C LEU A 76 4.97 -5.26 -7.08
N LYS A 77 4.37 -6.45 -7.03
CA LYS A 77 4.76 -7.50 -6.09
C LYS A 77 6.20 -7.91 -6.33
N GLU A 78 6.53 -8.24 -7.58
CA GLU A 78 7.87 -8.69 -7.99
C GLU A 78 8.94 -7.64 -7.67
N GLN A 79 8.66 -6.36 -7.90
CA GLN A 79 9.59 -5.27 -7.61
C GLN A 79 9.83 -5.10 -6.10
N ILE A 80 8.79 -5.23 -5.27
CA ILE A 80 8.93 -5.18 -3.81
C ILE A 80 9.75 -6.39 -3.32
N GLU A 81 9.48 -7.58 -3.85
CA GLU A 81 10.24 -8.80 -3.52
C GLU A 81 11.71 -8.72 -3.95
N GLN A 82 12.01 -7.98 -5.03
CA GLN A 82 13.37 -7.68 -5.49
C GLN A 82 14.08 -6.60 -4.65
N GLY A 83 13.38 -5.96 -3.71
CA GLY A 83 13.96 -4.95 -2.82
C GLY A 83 14.07 -3.55 -3.42
N LEU A 84 13.34 -3.26 -4.50
CA LEU A 84 13.31 -1.89 -5.04
C LEU A 84 12.66 -0.93 -4.03
N THR A 85 13.18 0.28 -4.02
CA THR A 85 12.61 1.41 -3.27
C THR A 85 11.32 1.92 -3.94
N PHE A 86 10.53 2.66 -3.17
CA PHE A 86 9.33 3.33 -3.69
C PHE A 86 9.65 4.23 -4.90
N GLU A 87 10.75 4.99 -4.84
CA GLU A 87 11.13 5.91 -5.93
C GLU A 87 11.55 5.17 -7.20
N GLU A 88 12.27 4.05 -7.09
CA GLU A 88 12.62 3.21 -8.24
C GLU A 88 11.36 2.62 -8.89
N ILE A 89 10.43 2.10 -8.10
CA ILE A 89 9.15 1.56 -8.61
C ILE A 89 8.36 2.68 -9.28
N LYS A 90 8.22 3.84 -8.64
CA LYS A 90 7.49 5.00 -9.18
C LYS A 90 8.11 5.51 -10.48
N ALA A 91 9.44 5.44 -10.63
CA ALA A 91 10.12 5.78 -11.87
C ALA A 91 9.67 4.87 -13.02
N THR A 92 9.45 3.57 -12.76
CA THR A 92 8.98 2.62 -13.78
C THR A 92 7.61 2.97 -14.37
N TRP A 93 6.78 3.74 -13.65
CA TRP A 93 5.43 4.10 -14.08
C TRP A 93 5.37 5.37 -14.94
N GLN A 94 6.43 6.19 -14.95
CA GLN A 94 6.35 7.53 -15.55
C GLN A 94 5.99 7.51 -17.03
N ASN A 95 6.47 6.52 -17.78
CA ASN A 95 6.16 6.38 -19.20
C ASN A 95 4.68 6.03 -19.45
N ASP A 96 4.12 5.10 -18.66
CA ASP A 96 2.72 4.69 -18.78
C ASP A 96 1.78 5.81 -18.31
N LEU A 97 2.18 6.54 -17.26
CA LEU A 97 1.46 7.74 -16.79
C LEU A 97 1.45 8.85 -17.85
N ALA A 98 2.60 9.12 -18.49
CA ALA A 98 2.68 10.11 -19.58
C ALA A 98 1.81 9.70 -20.77
N THR A 99 1.78 8.41 -21.10
CA THR A 99 0.93 7.87 -22.17
C THR A 99 -0.55 8.01 -21.81
N PHE A 100 -0.93 7.67 -20.58
CA PHE A 100 -2.31 7.77 -20.11
C PHE A 100 -2.80 9.21 -20.03
N LYS A 101 -1.94 10.18 -19.67
CA LYS A 101 -2.28 11.61 -19.70
C LYS A 101 -2.74 12.07 -21.09
N LYS A 102 -2.04 11.67 -22.15
CA LYS A 102 -2.46 11.98 -23.54
C LYS A 102 -3.81 11.36 -23.91
N VAL A 103 -4.12 10.17 -23.38
CA VAL A 103 -5.41 9.51 -23.60
C VAL A 103 -6.52 10.24 -22.85
N ARG A 104 -6.29 10.59 -21.57
CA ARG A 104 -7.30 11.21 -20.70
C ARG A 104 -7.67 12.62 -21.14
N GLU A 105 -6.75 13.36 -21.77
CA GLU A 105 -6.97 14.73 -22.28
C GLU A 105 -8.23 14.86 -23.14
N LYS A 106 -8.55 13.84 -23.95
CA LYS A 106 -9.74 13.81 -24.83
C LYS A 106 -11.07 13.82 -24.08
N TYR A 107 -11.05 13.52 -22.78
CA TYR A 107 -12.22 13.27 -21.96
C TYR A 107 -12.28 14.19 -20.72
N LEU A 108 -11.40 15.19 -20.63
CA LEU A 108 -11.40 16.14 -19.52
C LEU A 108 -12.58 17.12 -19.64
N MET A 109 -13.39 17.20 -18.59
CA MET A 109 -14.46 18.20 -18.45
C MET A 109 -14.01 19.46 -17.69
N TYR A 110 -12.84 19.39 -17.03
CA TYR A 110 -12.25 20.49 -16.26
C TYR A 110 -10.79 20.66 -16.67
N ASN A 111 -10.31 21.90 -16.71
CA ASN A 111 -8.94 22.21 -17.08
C ASN A 111 -7.94 21.57 -16.12
N GLU A 112 -6.86 21.05 -16.69
CA GLU A 112 -5.80 20.35 -15.95
C GLU A 112 -5.05 21.27 -14.98
N SER A 113 -5.09 22.58 -15.21
CA SER A 113 -4.43 23.62 -14.40
C SER A 113 -5.21 24.05 -13.14
N LEU A 114 -6.34 23.42 -12.82
CA LEU A 114 -7.19 23.77 -11.66
C LEU A 114 -7.14 22.73 -10.51
N ASN A 115 -6.28 21.71 -10.61
CA ASN A 115 -6.07 20.69 -9.56
C ASN A 115 -4.61 20.56 -9.16
#